data_AF-A0A226WN27-F1
#
_entry.id   AF-A0A226WN27-F1
#
_cell.length_a   1.000
_cell.length_b   1.000
_cell.length_c   1.000
_cell.angle_alpha   90.00
_cell.angle_beta   90.00
_cell.angle_gamma   90.00
#
_symmetry.space_group_name_H-M   'P 1'
#
loop_
_entity.id
_entity.type
_entity.pdbx_description
1 polymer ?
#
loop_
_entity_poly.entity_id
_entity_poly.type
_entity_poly.pdbx_seq_one_letter_code
_entity_poly.pdbx_strand_id
1 'polypeptide(L)'
;MHIRHRLAVICGTTLVFLLTLVANEWIFRHSEFVRGVNWIYLPAGIRLLCTLLFGALGAIGILIASWISCFFYYFPNDPVRAAFGGIISALAPYLVYLLATRKLGLSESLANLTAGRLLVLILLYSIAGPAMQQAWCALSGDTVNAGVRFIVMFIGDLTGTLMIIYTLKLGLWFITRMHVSMHRASRPR
;
A
#
# COMPACT_ATOMS: atom_id res chain seq x y z
N MET A 1 14.89 -3.71 24.11
CA MET A 1 15.23 -3.48 22.67
C MET A 1 14.02 -3.60 21.73
N HIS A 2 13.00 -4.42 22.05
CA HIS A 2 11.82 -4.64 21.18
C HIS A 2 10.90 -3.41 20.97
N ILE A 3 10.73 -2.54 21.96
CA ILE A 3 9.79 -1.40 21.85
C ILE A 3 10.29 -0.34 20.84
N ARG A 4 11.59 -0.03 20.86
CA ARG A 4 12.22 0.96 19.97
C ARG A 4 12.08 0.55 18.50
N HIS A 5 12.30 -0.72 18.20
CA HIS A 5 12.13 -1.26 16.86
C HIS A 5 10.67 -1.19 16.39
N ARG A 6 9.71 -1.57 17.25
CA ARG A 6 8.28 -1.50 16.92
C ARG A 6 7.86 -0.07 16.60
N LEU A 7 8.29 0.90 17.42
CA LEU A 7 8.02 2.32 17.18
C LEU A 7 8.67 2.81 15.88
N ALA A 8 9.93 2.43 15.61
CA ALA A 8 10.61 2.80 14.37
C ALA A 8 9.87 2.27 13.13
N VAL A 9 9.37 1.03 13.17
CA VAL A 9 8.55 0.46 12.08
C VAL A 9 7.26 1.25 11.90
N ILE A 10 6.51 1.51 12.98
CA ILE A 10 5.24 2.25 12.92
C ILE A 10 5.47 3.67 12.36
N CYS A 11 6.45 4.41 12.91
CA CYS A 11 6.76 5.76 12.45
C CYS A 11 7.26 5.75 10.99
N GLY A 12 8.10 4.80 10.63
CA GLY A 12 8.64 4.66 9.27
C GLY A 12 7.55 4.37 8.25
N THR A 13 6.65 3.42 8.51
CA THR A 13 5.53 3.10 7.60
C THR A 13 4.52 4.24 7.55
N THR A 14 4.24 4.91 8.66
CA THR A 14 3.41 6.13 8.69
C THR A 14 3.99 7.20 7.77
N LEU A 15 5.29 7.51 7.92
CA LEU A 15 5.96 8.55 7.13
C LEU A 15 6.00 8.20 5.64
N VAL A 16 6.44 6.98 5.29
CA VAL A 16 6.52 6.55 3.88
C VAL A 16 5.14 6.57 3.23
N PHE A 17 4.10 6.16 3.96
CA PHE A 17 2.74 6.18 3.43
C PHE A 17 2.23 7.60 3.20
N LEU A 18 2.44 8.53 4.14
CA LEU A 18 2.12 9.95 3.97
C LEU A 18 2.86 10.58 2.78
N LEU A 19 4.17 10.33 2.67
CA LEU A 19 4.97 10.83 1.56
C LEU A 19 4.47 10.30 0.21
N THR A 20 4.02 9.05 0.18
CA THR A 20 3.46 8.44 -1.04
C THR A 20 2.11 9.05 -1.40
N LEU A 21 1.27 9.40 -0.43
CA LEU A 21 0.03 10.14 -0.67
C LEU A 21 0.32 11.51 -1.30
N VAL A 22 1.28 12.24 -0.75
CA VAL A 22 1.71 13.55 -1.29
C VAL A 22 2.28 13.39 -2.72
N ALA A 23 3.17 12.41 -2.93
CA ALA A 23 3.74 12.15 -4.24
C ALA A 23 2.67 11.75 -5.28
N ASN A 24 1.69 10.94 -4.87
CA ASN A 24 0.58 10.55 -5.72
C ASN A 24 -0.24 11.76 -6.16
N GLU A 25 -0.58 12.65 -5.22
CA GLU A 25 -1.32 13.87 -5.51
C GLU A 25 -0.55 14.78 -6.47
N TRP A 26 0.77 14.86 -6.34
CA TRP A 26 1.60 15.73 -7.17
C TRP A 26 1.82 15.19 -8.58
N ILE A 27 2.10 13.89 -8.71
CA ILE A 27 2.44 13.24 -9.99
C ILE A 27 1.19 12.85 -10.77
N PHE A 28 0.17 12.32 -10.09
CA PHE A 28 -1.01 11.71 -10.71
C PHE A 28 -2.29 12.53 -10.53
N ARG A 29 -2.17 13.83 -10.25
CA ARG A 29 -3.33 14.73 -10.11
C ARG A 29 -4.35 14.62 -11.25
N HIS A 30 -3.87 14.49 -12.48
CA HIS A 30 -4.70 14.40 -13.69
C HIS A 30 -5.31 13.01 -13.90
N SER A 31 -4.93 12.03 -13.09
CA SER A 31 -5.46 10.66 -13.07
C SER A 31 -6.66 10.51 -12.13
N GLU A 32 -7.08 11.60 -11.48
CA GLU A 32 -8.16 11.59 -10.49
C GLU A 32 -9.53 11.50 -11.16
N PHE A 33 -10.29 10.46 -10.82
CA PHE A 33 -11.68 10.30 -11.26
C PHE A 33 -12.64 11.01 -10.29
N VAL A 34 -12.46 10.78 -8.99
CA VAL A 34 -13.07 11.53 -7.89
C VAL A 34 -12.06 11.67 -6.78
N ARG A 35 -12.24 12.64 -5.87
CA ARG A 35 -11.23 12.95 -4.85
C ARG A 35 -10.78 11.71 -4.07
N GLY A 36 -9.50 11.35 -4.19
CA GLY A 36 -8.91 10.16 -3.56
C GLY A 36 -9.12 8.82 -4.30
N VAL A 37 -9.69 8.83 -5.51
CA VAL A 37 -9.82 7.68 -6.42
C VAL A 37 -9.14 8.02 -7.74
N ASN A 38 -8.04 7.34 -8.01
CA ASN A 38 -7.17 7.61 -9.16
C ASN A 38 -7.06 6.38 -10.06
N TRP A 39 -6.87 6.58 -11.36
CA TRP A 39 -6.55 5.49 -12.30
C TRP A 39 -5.14 4.93 -12.10
N ILE A 40 -4.26 5.69 -11.45
CA ILE A 40 -2.98 5.23 -10.93
C ILE A 40 -2.89 5.66 -9.46
N TYR A 41 -2.80 4.69 -8.55
CA TYR A 41 -2.80 4.96 -7.11
C TYR A 41 -1.60 4.32 -6.41
N LEU A 42 -0.46 5.02 -6.39
CA LEU A 42 0.77 4.56 -5.73
C LEU A 42 0.63 4.12 -4.26
N PRO A 43 -0.22 4.77 -3.42
CA PRO A 43 -0.36 4.40 -2.03
C PRO A 43 -0.81 2.94 -1.84
N ALA A 44 -1.52 2.36 -2.81
CA ALA A 44 -1.89 0.95 -2.82
C ALA A 44 -0.68 0.01 -2.68
N GLY A 45 0.39 0.28 -3.43
CA GLY A 45 1.59 -0.53 -3.39
C GLY A 45 2.30 -0.48 -2.04
N ILE A 46 2.37 0.71 -1.44
CA ILE A 46 2.98 0.90 -0.13
C ILE A 46 2.15 0.24 0.97
N ARG A 47 0.81 0.31 0.89
CA ARG A 47 -0.07 -0.41 1.81
C ARG A 47 0.24 -1.91 1.84
N LEU A 48 0.26 -2.53 0.66
CA LEU A 48 0.55 -3.95 0.54
C LEU A 48 1.98 -4.29 0.98
N LEU A 49 2.99 -3.52 0.54
CA LEU A 49 4.38 -3.79 0.92
C LEU A 49 4.61 -3.65 2.42
N CYS A 50 4.07 -2.61 3.05
CA CYS A 50 4.25 -2.40 4.49
C CYS A 50 3.57 -3.50 5.31
N THR A 51 2.39 -4.00 4.92
CA THR A 51 1.76 -5.12 5.65
C THR A 51 2.46 -6.44 5.39
N LEU A 52 2.98 -6.68 4.18
CA LEU A 52 3.76 -7.88 3.91
C LEU A 52 5.08 -7.88 4.67
N LEU A 53 5.81 -6.77 4.70
CA LEU A 53 7.12 -6.67 5.34
C LEU A 53 7.05 -6.62 6.88
N PHE A 54 6.03 -5.97 7.43
CA PHE A 54 5.97 -5.64 8.86
C PHE A 54 4.71 -6.15 9.56
N GLY A 55 3.85 -6.91 8.87
CA GLY A 55 2.63 -7.48 9.41
C GLY A 55 1.74 -6.44 10.07
N ALA A 56 1.34 -6.71 11.31
CA ALA A 56 0.46 -5.85 12.10
C ALA A 56 1.07 -4.46 12.38
N LEU A 57 2.39 -4.35 12.57
CA LEU A 57 3.04 -3.05 12.82
C LEU A 57 2.98 -2.15 11.58
N GLY A 58 3.11 -2.75 10.39
CA GLY A 58 2.91 -2.04 9.13
C GLY A 58 1.47 -1.54 8.99
N ALA A 59 0.49 -2.39 9.31
CA ALA A 59 -0.93 -2.02 9.30
C ALA A 59 -1.25 -0.86 10.26
N ILE A 60 -0.67 -0.86 11.46
CA ILE A 60 -0.85 0.23 12.44
C ILE A 60 -0.29 1.55 11.90
N GLY A 61 0.89 1.56 11.30
CA GLY A 61 1.43 2.80 10.71
C GLY A 61 0.61 3.30 9.51
N ILE A 62 0.12 2.39 8.66
CA ILE A 62 -0.84 2.75 7.59
C ILE A 62 -2.11 3.35 8.19
N LEU A 63 -2.65 2.78 9.27
CA LEU A 63 -3.86 3.28 9.93
C LEU A 63 -3.67 4.70 10.43
N ILE A 64 -2.57 4.97 11.15
CA ILE A 64 -2.24 6.30 11.66
C ILE A 64 -2.13 7.31 10.51
N ALA A 65 -1.34 7.00 9.49
CA ALA A 65 -1.17 7.90 8.34
C ALA A 65 -2.47 8.08 7.54
N SER A 66 -3.29 7.04 7.43
CA SER A 66 -4.59 7.13 6.77
C SER A 66 -5.54 8.00 7.57
N TRP A 67 -5.59 7.89 8.89
CA TRP A 67 -6.40 8.78 9.72
C TRP A 67 -5.92 10.22 9.66
N ILE A 68 -4.62 10.48 9.74
CA ILE A 68 -4.09 11.84 9.53
C ILE A 68 -4.61 12.41 8.20
N SER A 69 -4.50 11.64 7.12
CA SER A 69 -4.94 12.10 5.80
C SER A 69 -6.47 12.24 5.70
N CYS A 70 -7.22 11.29 6.27
CA CYS A 70 -8.68 11.29 6.20
C CYS A 70 -9.29 12.41 7.05
N PHE A 71 -8.84 12.60 8.29
CA PHE A 71 -9.38 13.62 9.18
C PHE A 71 -8.94 15.03 8.82
N PHE A 72 -7.73 15.22 8.27
CA PHE A 72 -7.22 16.57 8.00
C PHE A 72 -7.28 16.99 6.54
N TYR A 73 -7.39 16.06 5.58
CA TYR A 73 -7.33 16.39 4.14
C TYR A 73 -8.55 15.92 3.34
N TYR A 74 -8.90 14.62 3.41
CA TYR A 74 -9.95 14.06 2.55
C TYR A 74 -11.37 14.33 3.06
N PHE A 75 -11.61 14.14 4.35
CA PHE A 75 -12.96 14.16 4.95
C PHE A 75 -13.00 14.98 6.26
N PRO A 76 -12.51 16.23 6.29
CA PRO A 76 -12.42 17.01 7.53
C PRO A 76 -13.77 17.30 8.19
N ASN A 77 -14.86 17.32 7.41
CA ASN A 77 -16.21 17.58 7.90
C ASN A 77 -17.05 16.31 8.08
N ASP A 78 -16.45 15.12 7.88
CA ASP A 78 -17.14 13.83 7.98
C ASP A 78 -16.26 12.84 8.78
N PRO A 79 -16.28 12.93 10.12
CA PRO A 79 -15.40 12.13 10.97
C PRO A 79 -15.72 10.64 10.91
N VAL A 80 -16.98 10.26 10.62
CA VAL A 80 -17.38 8.86 10.47
C VAL A 80 -16.74 8.29 9.22
N ARG A 81 -16.88 8.96 8.06
CA ARG A 81 -16.22 8.55 6.83
C ARG A 81 -14.69 8.57 6.96
N ALA A 82 -14.13 9.53 7.68
CA ALA A 82 -12.70 9.59 7.94
C ALA A 82 -12.21 8.38 8.75
N ALA A 83 -12.93 8.01 9.81
CA ALA A 83 -12.59 6.87 10.65
C ALA A 83 -12.61 5.56 9.85
N PHE A 84 -13.71 5.28 9.14
CA PHE A 84 -13.85 4.05 8.34
C PHE A 84 -12.92 4.02 7.14
N GLY A 85 -12.69 5.14 6.46
CA GLY A 85 -11.70 5.23 5.38
C GLY A 85 -10.30 4.83 5.84
N GLY A 86 -9.88 5.31 7.02
CA GLY A 86 -8.61 4.90 7.62
C GLY A 86 -8.55 3.42 8.00
N ILE A 87 -9.61 2.90 8.60
CA ILE A 87 -9.71 1.47 8.97
C ILE A 87 -9.64 0.59 7.74
N ILE A 88 -10.42 0.87 6.69
CA ILE A 88 -10.44 0.10 5.45
C ILE A 88 -9.07 0.12 4.77
N SER A 89 -8.43 1.29 4.71
CA SER A 89 -7.09 1.50 4.16
C SER A 89 -6.03 0.59 4.78
N ALA A 90 -6.10 0.35 6.10
CA ALA A 90 -5.17 -0.54 6.80
C ALA A 90 -5.63 -2.00 6.85
N LEU A 91 -6.93 -2.24 6.97
CA LEU A 91 -7.49 -3.57 7.17
C LEU A 91 -7.44 -4.41 5.89
N ALA A 92 -7.75 -3.84 4.73
CA ALA A 92 -7.71 -4.55 3.45
C ALA A 92 -6.33 -5.21 3.17
N PRO A 93 -5.20 -4.48 3.18
CA PRO A 93 -3.88 -5.10 2.94
C PRO A 93 -3.46 -6.03 4.08
N TYR A 94 -3.95 -5.83 5.31
CA TYR A 94 -3.66 -6.71 6.44
C TYR A 94 -4.41 -8.05 6.34
N LEU A 95 -5.66 -8.05 5.89
CA LEU A 95 -6.41 -9.27 5.63
C LEU A 95 -5.77 -10.10 4.51
N VAL A 96 -5.28 -9.44 3.44
CA VAL A 96 -4.52 -10.13 2.39
C VAL A 96 -3.22 -10.73 2.95
N TYR A 97 -2.51 -10.02 3.82
CA TYR A 97 -1.35 -10.58 4.54
C TYR A 97 -1.72 -11.81 5.39
N LEU A 98 -2.82 -11.76 6.15
CA LEU A 98 -3.28 -12.90 6.95
C LEU A 98 -3.69 -14.10 6.08
N LEU A 99 -4.33 -13.86 4.94
CA LEU A 99 -4.63 -14.90 3.96
C LEU A 99 -3.35 -15.50 3.37
N ALA A 100 -2.35 -14.66 3.07
CA ALA A 100 -1.06 -15.11 2.55
C ALA A 100 -0.34 -16.04 3.53
N THR A 101 -0.27 -15.65 4.80
CA THR A 101 0.41 -16.44 5.84
C THR A 101 -0.35 -17.74 6.14
N ARG A 102 -1.68 -17.68 6.26
CA ARG A 102 -2.51 -18.85 6.67
C ARG A 102 -2.84 -19.82 5.55
N LYS A 103 -3.09 -19.33 4.32
CA LYS A 103 -3.56 -20.14 3.19
C LYS A 103 -2.48 -20.40 2.15
N LEU A 104 -1.57 -19.45 1.93
CA LEU A 104 -0.47 -19.60 0.97
C LEU A 104 0.84 -20.08 1.62
N GLY A 105 0.85 -20.25 2.95
CA GLY A 105 2.00 -20.71 3.71
C GLY A 105 3.19 -19.75 3.62
N LEU A 106 2.92 -18.44 3.49
CA LEU A 106 3.96 -17.44 3.42
C LEU A 106 4.67 -17.34 4.78
N SER A 107 6.00 -17.46 4.78
CA SER A 107 6.81 -17.28 5.99
C SER A 107 6.77 -15.82 6.44
N GLU A 108 6.81 -15.56 7.75
CA GLU A 108 6.94 -14.21 8.30
C GLU A 108 8.22 -13.49 7.81
N SER A 109 9.25 -14.26 7.44
CA SER A 109 10.50 -13.73 6.85
C SER A 109 10.38 -13.34 5.38
N LEU A 110 9.25 -13.64 4.73
CA LEU A 110 9.05 -13.54 3.27
C LEU A 110 10.03 -14.38 2.43
N ALA A 111 10.81 -15.28 3.03
CA ALA A 111 11.83 -16.06 2.33
C ALA A 111 11.29 -16.91 1.17
N ASN A 112 10.00 -17.29 1.23
CA ASN A 112 9.31 -18.06 0.20
C ASN A 112 8.34 -17.22 -0.66
N LEU A 113 8.51 -15.89 -0.68
CA LEU A 113 7.76 -14.99 -1.54
C LEU A 113 8.34 -15.03 -2.97
N THR A 114 7.70 -15.81 -3.85
CA THR A 114 8.05 -15.83 -5.27
C THR A 114 7.35 -14.71 -6.02
N ALA A 115 7.85 -14.36 -7.21
CA ALA A 115 7.21 -13.36 -8.07
C ALA A 115 5.74 -13.72 -8.39
N GLY A 116 5.45 -15.00 -8.64
CA GLY A 116 4.08 -15.47 -8.87
C GLY A 116 3.17 -15.28 -7.65
N ARG A 117 3.66 -15.62 -6.44
CA ARG A 117 2.90 -15.38 -5.20
C ARG A 117 2.67 -13.90 -4.96
N LEU A 118 3.67 -13.06 -5.23
CA LEU A 118 3.52 -11.62 -5.14
C LEU A 118 2.43 -11.11 -6.10
N LEU A 119 2.43 -11.53 -7.36
CA LEU A 119 1.37 -11.15 -8.31
C LEU A 119 -0.03 -11.55 -7.84
N VAL A 120 -0.19 -12.75 -7.26
CA VAL A 120 -1.47 -13.18 -6.66
C VAL A 120 -1.88 -12.24 -5.52
N LEU A 121 -0.94 -11.87 -4.65
CA LEU A 121 -1.23 -10.96 -3.53
C LEU A 121 -1.61 -9.55 -4.00
N ILE A 122 -0.95 -9.04 -5.04
CA ILE A 122 -1.32 -7.76 -5.68
C ILE A 122 -2.75 -7.83 -6.18
N LEU A 123 -3.11 -8.89 -6.91
CA LEU A 123 -4.46 -9.04 -7.47
C LEU A 123 -5.51 -9.14 -6.35
N LEU A 124 -5.26 -9.97 -5.33
CA LEU A 124 -6.16 -10.11 -4.19
C LEU A 124 -6.36 -8.78 -3.46
N TYR A 125 -5.29 -8.02 -3.24
CA TYR A 125 -5.36 -6.71 -2.60
C TYR A 125 -6.10 -5.68 -3.44
N SER A 126 -5.83 -5.64 -4.75
CA SER A 126 -6.49 -4.72 -5.69
C SER A 126 -7.99 -4.96 -5.78
N ILE A 127 -8.48 -6.15 -5.39
CA ILE A 127 -9.90 -6.45 -5.27
C ILE A 127 -10.41 -6.15 -3.86
N ALA A 128 -9.68 -6.59 -2.82
CA ALA A 128 -10.11 -6.49 -1.43
C ALA A 128 -10.29 -5.04 -0.97
N GLY A 129 -9.37 -4.13 -1.32
CA GLY A 129 -9.46 -2.71 -0.96
C GLY A 129 -10.72 -2.06 -1.52
N PRO A 130 -10.91 -2.06 -2.85
CA PRO A 130 -12.11 -1.50 -3.48
C PRO A 130 -13.40 -2.18 -3.03
N ALA A 131 -13.40 -3.49 -2.81
CA ALA A 131 -14.59 -4.21 -2.33
C ALA A 131 -15.01 -3.75 -0.93
N MET A 132 -14.06 -3.58 -0.01
CA MET A 132 -14.34 -3.07 1.33
C MET A 132 -14.82 -1.61 1.30
N GLN A 133 -14.22 -0.78 0.44
CA GLN A 133 -14.68 0.59 0.25
C GLN A 133 -16.10 0.64 -0.32
N GLN A 134 -16.40 -0.22 -1.29
CA GLN A 134 -17.71 -0.32 -1.93
C GLN A 134 -18.77 -0.81 -0.93
N ALA A 135 -18.43 -1.76 -0.06
CA ALA A 135 -19.31 -2.22 1.02
C ALA A 135 -19.64 -1.08 2.00
N TRP A 136 -18.63 -0.30 2.40
CA TRP A 136 -18.85 0.88 3.25
C TRP A 136 -19.74 1.92 2.58
N CYS A 137 -19.51 2.22 1.30
CA CYS A 137 -20.32 3.15 0.54
C CYS A 137 -21.79 2.67 0.43
N ALA A 138 -22.02 1.38 0.21
CA ALA A 138 -23.37 0.80 0.20
C ALA A 138 -24.06 0.94 1.57
N LEU A 139 -23.34 0.68 2.67
CA LEU A 139 -23.87 0.85 4.03
C LEU A 139 -24.15 2.32 4.38
N SER A 140 -23.38 3.24 3.80
CA SER A 140 -23.53 4.70 4.03
C SER A 140 -24.58 5.34 3.13
N GLY A 141 -25.21 4.58 2.22
CA GLY A 141 -26.17 5.09 1.23
C GLY A 141 -25.55 5.84 0.03
N ASP A 142 -24.22 5.87 -0.09
CA ASP A 142 -23.49 6.52 -1.19
C ASP A 142 -23.23 5.51 -2.32
N THR A 143 -24.25 5.25 -3.13
CA THR A 143 -24.17 4.27 -4.23
C THR A 143 -23.95 4.90 -5.61
N VAL A 144 -23.75 6.22 -5.66
CA VAL A 144 -23.55 6.95 -6.92
C VAL A 144 -22.30 6.43 -7.63
N ASN A 145 -22.46 5.96 -8.87
CA ASN A 145 -21.40 5.41 -9.72
C ASN A 145 -20.61 4.26 -9.07
N ALA A 146 -21.21 3.50 -8.16
CA ALA A 146 -20.60 2.37 -7.45
C ALA A 146 -19.76 1.45 -8.34
N GLY A 147 -20.33 0.96 -9.45
CA GLY A 147 -19.63 0.06 -10.37
C GLY A 147 -18.39 0.69 -11.02
N VAL A 148 -18.51 1.94 -11.48
CA VAL A 148 -17.40 2.67 -12.11
C VAL A 148 -16.31 2.96 -11.07
N ARG A 149 -16.70 3.43 -9.88
CA ARG A 149 -15.76 3.68 -8.77
C ARG A 149 -14.96 2.44 -8.40
N PHE A 150 -15.62 1.28 -8.30
CA PHE A 150 -14.95 0.01 -8.05
C PHE A 150 -13.91 -0.31 -9.13
N ILE A 151 -14.27 -0.18 -10.41
CA ILE A 151 -13.37 -0.47 -11.54
C ILE A 151 -12.16 0.48 -11.52
N VAL A 152 -12.38 1.78 -11.32
CA VAL A 152 -11.29 2.77 -11.27
C VAL A 152 -10.36 2.46 -10.10
N MET A 153 -10.90 2.18 -8.91
CA MET A 153 -10.09 1.83 -7.75
C MET A 153 -9.32 0.52 -7.96
N PHE A 154 -9.95 -0.50 -8.56
CA PHE A 154 -9.28 -1.77 -8.89
C PHE A 154 -8.09 -1.55 -9.83
N ILE A 155 -8.29 -0.78 -10.91
CA ILE A 155 -7.22 -0.47 -11.87
C ILE A 155 -6.15 0.40 -11.22
N GLY A 156 -6.55 1.41 -10.45
CA GLY A 156 -5.64 2.28 -9.71
C GLY A 156 -4.75 1.53 -8.72
N ASP A 157 -5.35 0.63 -7.94
CA ASP A 157 -4.64 -0.17 -6.96
C ASP A 157 -3.69 -1.18 -7.63
N LEU A 158 -4.14 -1.82 -8.71
CA LEU A 158 -3.34 -2.78 -9.48
C LEU A 158 -2.13 -2.10 -10.13
N THR A 159 -2.36 -1.02 -10.88
CA THR A 159 -1.31 -0.29 -11.59
C THR A 159 -0.35 0.39 -10.62
N GLY A 160 -0.86 1.06 -9.59
CA GLY A 160 -0.05 1.73 -8.57
C GLY A 160 0.82 0.74 -7.79
N THR A 161 0.27 -0.42 -7.44
CA THR A 161 1.04 -1.49 -6.77
C THR A 161 2.15 -2.04 -7.66
N LEU A 162 1.85 -2.33 -8.93
CA LEU A 162 2.86 -2.80 -9.88
C LEU A 162 3.96 -1.76 -10.08
N MET A 163 3.62 -0.48 -10.23
CA MET A 163 4.60 0.60 -10.38
C MET A 163 5.56 0.67 -9.19
N ILE A 164 5.04 0.60 -7.96
CA ILE A 164 5.88 0.59 -6.75
C ILE A 164 6.83 -0.61 -6.73
N ILE A 165 6.33 -1.81 -7.06
CA ILE A 165 7.14 -3.04 -7.05
C ILE A 165 8.24 -2.99 -8.13
N TYR A 166 7.93 -2.54 -9.34
CA TYR A 166 8.92 -2.40 -10.40
C TYR A 166 9.94 -1.31 -10.10
N THR A 167 9.51 -0.20 -9.48
CA THR A 167 10.42 0.86 -9.01
C THR A 167 11.39 0.33 -7.96
N LEU A 168 10.89 -0.44 -6.98
CA LEU A 168 11.73 -1.07 -5.97
C LEU A 168 12.71 -2.07 -6.58
N LYS A 169 12.24 -2.92 -7.50
CA LYS A 169 13.09 -3.88 -8.22
C LYS A 169 14.21 -3.18 -9.00
N LEU A 170 13.87 -2.10 -9.69
CA LEU A 170 14.82 -1.29 -10.44
C LEU A 170 15.86 -0.65 -9.51
N GLY A 171 15.43 -0.08 -8.38
CA GLY A 171 16.32 0.49 -7.36
C GLY A 171 17.29 -0.54 -6.79
N LEU A 172 16.82 -1.74 -6.44
CA LEU A 172 17.66 -2.84 -5.95
C LEU A 172 18.68 -3.28 -7.01
N TRP A 173 18.25 -3.37 -8.28
CA TRP A 173 19.14 -3.69 -9.39
C TRP A 173 20.25 -2.63 -9.56
N PHE A 174 19.93 -1.35 -9.43
CA PHE A 174 20.95 -0.29 -9.47
C PHE A 174 21.95 -0.40 -8.33
N ILE A 175 21.47 -0.59 -7.09
CA ILE A 175 22.32 -0.70 -5.90
C ILE A 175 23.27 -1.90 -6.02
N THR A 176 22.74 -3.06 -6.39
CA THR A 176 23.53 -4.29 -6.56
C THR A 176 24.56 -4.15 -7.68
N ARG A 177 24.19 -3.52 -8.80
CA ARG A 177 25.11 -3.27 -9.91
C ARG A 177 26.23 -2.31 -9.53
N MET A 178 25.94 -1.25 -8.78
CA MET A 178 26.97 -0.34 -8.26
C MET A 178 27.92 -1.06 -7.30
N HIS A 179 27.39 -1.87 -6.38
CA HIS A 179 28.20 -2.64 -5.42
C HIS A 179 29.17 -3.61 -6.12
N VAL A 180 28.69 -4.33 -7.15
CA VAL A 180 29.55 -5.23 -7.96
C VAL A 180 30.61 -4.45 -8.73
N SER A 181 30.26 -3.27 -9.27
CA SER A 181 31.22 -2.42 -9.98
C SER A 181 32.35 -1.92 -9.06
N MET A 182 32.03 -1.56 -7.81
CA MET A 182 33.01 -1.09 -6.83
C MET A 182 33.99 -2.21 -6.41
N HIS A 183 33.52 -3.43 -6.16
CA HIS A 183 34.39 -4.56 -5.82
C HIS A 183 35.29 -5.03 -6.97
N ARG A 184 34.87 -4.83 -8.24
CA ARG A 184 35.69 -5.17 -9.41
C ARG A 184 36.84 -4.17 -9.62
N ALA A 185 36.64 -2.91 -9.24
CA ALA A 185 37.66 -1.86 -9.34
C ALA A 185 38.75 -1.95 -8.25
N SER A 186 38.50 -2.65 -7.14
CA SER A 186 39.40 -2.76 -5.99
C SER A 186 40.25 -4.05 -5.95
N ARG A 187 40.19 -4.91 -6.97
CA ARG A 187 41.08 -6.09 -7.07
C ARG A 187 42.41 -5.70 -7.74
N PRO A 188 43.56 -5.77 -7.04
CA PRO A 188 44.85 -5.60 -7.69
C PRO A 188 45.08 -6.77 -8.68
N ARG A 189 45.68 -6.46 -9.82
CA ARG A 189 46.05 -7.44 -10.86
C ARG A 189 47.17 -8.35 -10.38
#